data_AF-A0A1H0CY32-F1
#
_entry.id   AF-A0A1H0CY32-F1
#
_cell.length_a   1.000
_cell.length_b   1.000
_cell.length_c   1.000
_cell.angle_alpha   90.00
_cell.angle_beta   90.00
_cell.angle_gamma   90.00
#
_symmetry.space_group_name_H-M   'P 1'
#
loop_
_entity.id
_entity.type
_entity.pdbx_description
1 polymer ?
#
loop_
_entity_poly.entity_id
_entity_poly.type
_entity_poly.pdbx_seq_one_letter_code
_entity_poly.pdbx_strand_id
1 'polypeptide(L)'
;MRYDWRDGNHVELLINGEEFFPRVFSAIAAARHEVLLETFILYDDKVGRALQRVLVEAAQRGVRVVLTLDGYGSADLGLGFIDRLTAAGVQLNLFDPRPRLFGMRTNLFRRLHRKLLVIDGNRAFVGGINFSADHLADFGAMAKQDYSVFISGPVAADIRQACLELLDQHGAGSRTALVGCPLPHGSSRVRLALRDNTEHRTEIEAHYLLAIRAARERLVIANAYFFPGYRLLRELRRAAQRGVEVRLILQGLPDMPLVRLCSKLLYDTLLRDGVQIFEYCDRPLHGKVALVDGRWSTVGSSNLDPLSLSLNLEGNLLIDDPAFARGLDRHLAELAASRCRRVTRKAARRGFWWRAPLVFLSFHFLRHFPAIAGQLPAHRQRLQSPGDAENRELDSGQSL
;
A
#
# COMPACT_ATOMS: atom_id res chain seq x y z
N MET A 1 8.46 -4.14 16.93
CA MET A 1 9.25 -5.40 16.80
C MET A 1 9.64 -5.60 15.35
N ARG A 2 10.86 -6.06 15.04
CA ARG A 2 11.22 -6.41 13.65
C ARG A 2 10.74 -7.83 13.33
N TYR A 3 10.04 -7.98 12.21
CA TYR A 3 9.59 -9.28 11.71
C TYR A 3 10.72 -10.00 10.97
N ASP A 4 10.89 -11.30 11.21
CA ASP A 4 11.93 -12.09 10.56
C ASP A 4 11.44 -12.71 9.25
N TRP A 5 12.38 -13.31 8.51
CA TRP A 5 12.01 -14.13 7.36
C TRP A 5 11.37 -15.43 7.83
N ARG A 6 10.21 -15.75 7.27
CA ARG A 6 9.47 -17.00 7.51
C ARG A 6 9.57 -17.89 6.27
N ASP A 7 9.95 -19.15 6.46
CA ASP A 7 9.90 -20.17 5.42
C ASP A 7 8.52 -20.85 5.38
N GLY A 8 8.26 -21.63 4.33
CA GLY A 8 7.08 -22.49 4.26
C GLY A 8 5.77 -21.77 3.93
N ASN A 9 5.82 -20.66 3.20
CA ASN A 9 4.61 -19.94 2.78
C ASN A 9 4.24 -20.28 1.34
N HIS A 10 2.95 -20.19 1.01
CA HIS A 10 2.47 -20.11 -0.36
C HIS A 10 2.02 -18.69 -0.63
N VAL A 11 2.47 -18.16 -1.75
CA VAL A 11 2.19 -16.80 -2.19
C VAL A 11 1.66 -16.84 -3.61
N GLU A 12 0.57 -16.11 -3.83
CA GLU A 12 -0.06 -15.97 -5.14
C GLU A 12 -0.24 -14.49 -5.45
N LEU A 13 0.17 -14.07 -6.66
CA LEU A 13 -0.04 -12.72 -7.14
C LEU A 13 -1.51 -12.58 -7.57
N LEU A 14 -2.15 -11.50 -7.14
CA LEU A 14 -3.50 -11.13 -7.52
C LEU A 14 -3.45 -9.80 -8.27
N ILE A 15 -3.93 -9.81 -9.50
CA ILE A 15 -3.88 -8.69 -10.43
C ILE A 15 -5.27 -8.05 -10.51
N ASN A 16 -5.33 -6.76 -10.17
CA ASN A 16 -6.55 -5.94 -10.17
C ASN A 16 -7.67 -6.50 -9.27
N GLY A 17 -8.84 -5.85 -9.33
CA GLY A 17 -10.02 -6.23 -8.55
C GLY A 17 -10.64 -7.57 -8.96
N GLU A 18 -10.49 -7.98 -10.22
CA GLU A 18 -11.10 -9.21 -10.75
C GLU A 18 -10.54 -10.46 -10.09
N GLU A 19 -9.24 -10.50 -9.82
CA GLU A 19 -8.61 -11.60 -9.09
C GLU A 19 -8.68 -11.38 -7.58
N PHE A 20 -8.56 -10.12 -7.13
CA PHE A 20 -8.47 -9.80 -5.71
C PHE A 20 -9.79 -9.95 -4.95
N PHE A 21 -10.86 -9.29 -5.39
CA PHE A 21 -12.10 -9.20 -4.61
C PHE A 21 -12.80 -10.57 -4.44
N PRO A 22 -12.96 -11.42 -5.47
CA PRO A 22 -13.57 -12.73 -5.29
C PRO A 22 -12.80 -13.61 -4.29
N ARG A 23 -11.46 -13.54 -4.31
CA ARG A 23 -10.59 -14.29 -3.39
C ARG A 23 -10.73 -13.80 -1.96
N VAL A 24 -10.77 -12.48 -1.75
CA VAL A 24 -11.01 -11.88 -0.44
C VAL A 24 -12.39 -12.26 0.11
N PHE A 25 -13.45 -12.10 -0.70
CA PHE A 25 -14.82 -12.38 -0.25
C PHE A 25 -15.03 -13.86 0.07
N SER A 26 -14.48 -14.77 -0.74
CA SER A 26 -14.50 -16.21 -0.45
C SER A 26 -13.74 -16.55 0.83
N ALA A 27 -12.58 -15.92 1.08
CA ALA A 27 -11.81 -16.15 2.29
C ALA A 27 -12.57 -15.68 3.55
N ILE A 28 -13.22 -14.51 3.52
CA ILE A 28 -14.06 -13.99 4.61
C ILE A 28 -15.29 -14.88 4.83
N ALA A 29 -15.94 -15.32 3.76
CA ALA A 29 -17.08 -16.24 3.85
C ALA A 29 -16.69 -17.58 4.51
N ALA A 30 -15.46 -18.03 4.30
CA ALA A 30 -14.92 -19.26 4.89
C ALA A 30 -14.26 -19.06 6.29
N ALA A 31 -14.26 -17.84 6.83
CA ALA A 31 -13.66 -17.54 8.13
C ALA A 31 -14.40 -18.24 9.27
N ARG A 32 -13.65 -18.71 10.28
CA ARG A 32 -14.20 -19.46 11.42
C ARG A 32 -14.01 -18.79 12.77
N HIS A 33 -12.93 -18.03 12.92
CA HIS A 33 -12.51 -17.46 14.20
C HIS A 33 -12.35 -15.95 14.13
N GLU A 34 -11.65 -15.46 13.11
CA GLU A 34 -11.25 -14.05 13.08
C GLU A 34 -11.07 -13.52 11.66
N VAL A 35 -11.46 -12.26 11.48
CA VAL A 35 -11.16 -11.42 10.32
C VAL A 35 -10.62 -10.09 10.82
N LEU A 36 -9.36 -9.77 10.53
CA LEU A 36 -8.77 -8.45 10.79
C LEU A 36 -8.53 -7.76 9.46
N LEU A 37 -9.12 -6.58 9.26
CA LEU A 37 -8.98 -5.81 8.03
C LEU A 37 -8.51 -4.39 8.31
N GLU A 38 -7.36 -4.01 7.77
CA GLU A 38 -6.87 -2.64 7.65
C GLU A 38 -6.97 -2.18 6.20
N THR A 39 -7.54 -1.00 5.95
CA THR A 39 -7.50 -0.37 4.63
C THR A 39 -7.53 1.15 4.68
N PHE A 40 -6.96 1.78 3.65
CA PHE A 40 -6.98 3.23 3.48
C PHE A 40 -8.33 3.70 2.93
N ILE A 41 -8.73 3.13 1.80
CA ILE A 41 -10.01 3.47 1.13
C ILE A 41 -10.96 2.28 1.23
N LEU A 42 -12.15 2.59 1.72
CA LEU A 42 -13.38 1.84 1.56
C LEU A 42 -14.46 2.83 1.10
N TYR A 43 -15.05 2.58 -0.07
CA TYR A 43 -16.14 3.39 -0.60
C TYR A 43 -17.47 2.66 -0.53
N ASP A 44 -18.57 3.40 -0.35
CA ASP A 44 -19.94 2.85 -0.45
C ASP A 44 -20.35 2.70 -1.93
N ASP A 45 -19.63 1.80 -2.62
CA ASP A 45 -19.91 1.39 -3.99
C ASP A 45 -20.24 -0.11 -4.05
N LYS A 46 -20.27 -0.71 -5.25
CA LYS A 46 -20.57 -2.14 -5.40
C LYS A 46 -19.55 -3.05 -4.70
N VAL A 47 -18.27 -2.65 -4.65
CA VAL A 47 -17.21 -3.42 -4.00
C VAL A 47 -17.33 -3.28 -2.49
N GLY A 48 -17.48 -2.05 -1.98
CA GLY A 48 -17.63 -1.83 -0.54
C GLY A 48 -18.90 -2.43 0.04
N ARG A 49 -20.03 -2.40 -0.69
CA ARG A 49 -21.26 -3.08 -0.29
C ARG A 49 -21.15 -4.60 -0.31
N ALA A 50 -20.40 -5.16 -1.26
CA ALA A 50 -20.12 -6.59 -1.26
C ALA A 50 -19.23 -6.98 -0.07
N LEU A 51 -18.20 -6.19 0.24
CA LEU A 51 -17.37 -6.37 1.43
C LEU A 51 -18.21 -6.27 2.71
N GLN A 52 -19.03 -5.23 2.84
CA GLN A 52 -19.91 -5.04 4.00
C GLN A 52 -20.77 -6.27 4.25
N ARG A 53 -21.39 -6.80 3.19
CA ARG A 53 -22.24 -8.00 3.27
C ARG A 53 -21.48 -9.20 3.84
N VAL A 54 -20.32 -9.53 3.28
CA VAL A 54 -19.56 -10.71 3.75
C VAL A 54 -19.01 -10.54 5.17
N LEU A 55 -18.67 -9.31 5.58
CA LEU A 55 -18.26 -9.00 6.95
C LEU A 55 -19.42 -9.12 7.94
N VAL A 56 -20.60 -8.59 7.58
CA VAL A 56 -21.83 -8.73 8.37
C VAL A 56 -22.19 -10.20 8.54
N GLU A 57 -22.21 -10.96 7.45
CA GLU A 57 -22.49 -12.40 7.49
C GLU A 57 -21.46 -13.15 8.35
N ALA A 58 -20.18 -12.79 8.30
CA ALA A 58 -19.16 -13.39 9.16
C ALA A 58 -19.39 -13.09 10.64
N ALA A 59 -19.66 -11.82 10.98
CA ALA A 59 -19.94 -11.41 12.35
C ALA A 59 -21.20 -12.11 12.91
N GLN A 60 -22.25 -12.24 12.11
CA GLN A 60 -23.47 -12.97 12.48
C GLN A 60 -23.25 -14.47 12.72
N ARG A 61 -22.24 -15.08 12.08
CA ARG A 61 -21.80 -16.46 12.37
C ARG A 61 -20.96 -16.56 13.66
N GLY A 62 -20.72 -15.46 14.35
CA GLY A 62 -19.89 -15.41 15.56
C GLY A 62 -18.38 -15.28 15.30
N VAL A 63 -17.96 -15.00 14.05
CA VAL A 63 -16.56 -14.71 13.73
C VAL A 63 -16.21 -13.34 14.31
N ARG A 64 -15.05 -13.22 14.97
CA ARG A 64 -14.56 -11.91 15.41
C ARG A 64 -14.14 -11.09 14.20
N VAL A 65 -14.88 -10.03 13.88
CA VAL A 65 -14.54 -9.12 12.77
C VAL A 65 -14.07 -7.79 13.32
N VAL A 66 -12.82 -7.42 13.00
CA VAL A 66 -12.25 -6.10 13.32
C VAL A 66 -11.92 -5.38 12.02
N LEU A 67 -12.52 -4.22 11.85
CA LEU A 67 -12.35 -3.37 10.68
C LEU A 67 -11.69 -2.06 11.10
N THR A 68 -10.50 -1.79 10.57
CA THR A 68 -9.75 -0.55 10.81
C THR A 68 -9.63 0.24 9.51
N LEU A 69 -10.29 1.39 9.47
CA LEU A 69 -10.34 2.26 8.30
C LEU A 69 -9.55 3.53 8.53
N ASP A 70 -8.90 4.03 7.49
CA ASP A 70 -8.35 5.37 7.51
C ASP A 70 -9.44 6.44 7.50
N GLY A 71 -9.45 7.31 8.50
CA GLY A 71 -10.44 8.39 8.67
C GLY A 71 -10.32 9.56 7.68
N TYR A 72 -9.46 9.48 6.66
CA TYR A 72 -9.36 10.41 5.54
C TYR A 72 -9.81 9.71 4.26
N GLY A 73 -9.23 8.54 3.96
CA GLY A 73 -9.55 7.76 2.76
C GLY A 73 -10.97 7.17 2.75
N SER A 74 -11.52 6.85 3.92
CA SER A 74 -12.86 6.24 4.09
C SER A 74 -13.87 7.18 4.76
N ALA A 75 -13.59 8.49 4.72
CA ALA A 75 -14.29 9.48 5.53
C ALA A 75 -15.68 9.89 5.02
N ASP A 76 -16.07 9.40 3.83
CA ASP A 76 -17.35 9.70 3.19
C ASP A 76 -18.31 8.49 3.23
N LEU A 77 -18.03 7.49 4.08
CA LEU A 77 -18.97 6.39 4.36
C LEU A 77 -20.21 6.91 5.09
N GLY A 78 -21.39 6.55 4.59
CA GLY A 78 -22.67 6.97 5.21
C GLY A 78 -22.95 6.25 6.53
N LEU A 79 -23.76 6.88 7.40
CA LEU A 79 -24.16 6.31 8.69
C LEU A 79 -24.81 4.94 8.52
N GLY A 80 -25.76 4.80 7.59
CA GLY A 80 -26.40 3.50 7.32
C GLY A 80 -25.43 2.39 6.86
N PHE A 81 -24.26 2.74 6.32
CA PHE A 81 -23.22 1.77 6.01
C PHE A 81 -22.50 1.31 7.29
N ILE A 82 -22.18 2.26 8.17
CA ILE A 82 -21.52 2.02 9.46
C ILE A 82 -22.46 1.24 10.39
N ASP A 83 -23.73 1.65 10.50
CA ASP A 83 -24.73 1.06 11.39
C ASP A 83 -24.96 -0.42 11.09
N ARG A 84 -24.98 -0.80 9.80
CA ARG A 84 -25.10 -2.22 9.41
C ARG A 84 -23.92 -3.06 9.90
N LEU A 85 -22.71 -2.51 9.88
CA LEU A 85 -21.52 -3.21 10.37
C LEU A 85 -21.55 -3.32 11.89
N THR A 86 -21.76 -2.21 12.60
CA THR A 86 -21.74 -2.18 14.06
C THR A 86 -22.89 -2.99 14.66
N ALA A 87 -24.10 -2.91 14.10
CA ALA A 87 -25.25 -3.71 14.55
C ALA A 87 -25.05 -5.22 14.35
N ALA A 88 -24.23 -5.63 13.37
CA ALA A 88 -23.86 -7.04 13.17
C ALA A 88 -22.76 -7.52 14.14
N GLY A 89 -22.17 -6.64 14.94
CA GLY A 89 -21.08 -6.96 15.87
C GLY A 89 -19.67 -6.75 15.30
N VAL A 90 -19.52 -6.06 14.15
CA VAL A 90 -18.21 -5.70 13.60
C VAL A 90 -17.57 -4.62 14.47
N GLN A 91 -16.34 -4.86 14.93
CA GLN A 91 -15.54 -3.88 15.68
C GLN A 91 -14.91 -2.88 14.70
N LEU A 92 -15.58 -1.75 14.48
CA LEU A 92 -15.11 -0.69 13.59
C LEU A 92 -14.20 0.30 14.34
N ASN A 93 -13.03 0.57 13.76
CA ASN A 93 -12.06 1.55 14.25
C ASN A 93 -11.69 2.53 13.13
N LEU A 94 -11.76 3.83 13.41
CA LEU A 94 -11.35 4.89 12.49
C LEU A 94 -9.99 5.46 12.89
N PHE A 95 -9.02 5.43 11.99
CA PHE A 95 -7.67 5.93 12.20
C PHE A 95 -7.57 7.42 11.88
N ASP A 96 -7.22 8.21 12.90
CA ASP A 96 -7.08 9.66 12.90
C ASP A 96 -8.19 10.39 12.09
N PRO A 97 -9.48 10.19 12.41
CA PRO A 97 -10.58 10.89 11.74
C PRO A 97 -10.60 12.37 12.13
N ARG A 98 -10.91 13.24 11.17
CA ARG A 98 -11.04 14.69 11.39
C ARG A 98 -12.21 15.30 10.61
N PRO A 99 -12.89 16.31 11.20
CA PRO A 99 -13.93 17.05 10.50
C PRO A 99 -13.33 17.90 9.37
N ARG A 100 -14.19 18.31 8.43
CA ARG A 100 -13.82 19.27 7.39
C ARG A 100 -13.72 20.68 8.02
N LEU A 101 -12.64 21.39 7.73
CA LEU A 101 -12.47 22.81 8.03
C LEU A 101 -12.45 23.57 6.71
N PHE A 102 -13.37 24.53 6.53
CA PHE A 102 -13.58 25.23 5.26
C PHE A 102 -13.75 24.28 4.05
N GLY A 103 -14.47 23.17 4.26
CA GLY A 103 -14.72 22.16 3.22
C GLY A 103 -13.56 21.19 2.96
N MET A 104 -12.40 21.35 3.60
CA MET A 104 -11.23 20.48 3.41
C MET A 104 -10.82 19.76 4.69
N ARG A 105 -10.28 18.54 4.57
CA ARG A 105 -9.67 17.80 5.67
C ARG A 105 -8.18 18.17 5.76
N THR A 106 -7.72 18.59 6.93
CA THR A 106 -6.37 19.15 7.14
C THR A 106 -5.32 18.11 7.54
N ASN A 107 -5.75 16.92 7.96
CA ASN A 107 -4.91 15.80 8.35
C ASN A 107 -4.40 15.00 7.14
N LEU A 108 -3.67 15.65 6.24
CA LEU A 108 -3.19 15.05 4.98
C LEU A 108 -2.01 14.09 5.15
N PHE A 109 -1.35 14.09 6.31
CA PHE A 109 -0.10 13.36 6.53
C PHE A 109 -0.27 12.25 7.56
N ARG A 110 0.63 11.28 7.50
CA ARG A 110 0.70 10.18 8.48
C ARG A 110 -0.59 9.36 8.52
N ARG A 111 -1.04 8.94 7.34
CA ARG A 111 -2.26 8.16 7.16
C ARG A 111 -2.01 6.66 7.24
N LEU A 112 -3.03 5.89 7.56
CA LEU A 112 -3.02 4.43 7.48
C LEU A 112 -3.12 4.02 6.01
N HIS A 113 -1.97 3.76 5.37
CA HIS A 113 -1.91 3.30 3.98
C HIS A 113 -1.72 1.79 3.84
N ARG A 114 -1.66 1.05 4.94
CA ARG A 114 -1.66 -0.41 4.94
C ARG A 114 -2.97 -0.94 4.35
N LYS A 115 -2.86 -2.02 3.57
CA LYS A 115 -4.00 -2.85 3.14
C LYS A 115 -3.68 -4.27 3.54
N LEU A 116 -4.07 -4.62 4.76
CA LEU A 116 -3.78 -5.92 5.37
C LEU A 116 -5.12 -6.58 5.69
N LEU A 117 -5.32 -7.79 5.22
CA LEU A 117 -6.43 -8.63 5.62
C LEU A 117 -5.86 -9.92 6.18
N VAL A 118 -6.30 -10.33 7.36
CA VAL A 118 -5.95 -11.61 7.98
C VAL A 118 -7.22 -12.39 8.26
N ILE A 119 -7.24 -13.67 7.87
CA ILE A 119 -8.33 -14.59 8.14
C ILE A 119 -7.79 -15.77 8.96
N ASP A 120 -8.40 -16.01 10.11
CA ASP A 120 -8.09 -17.12 11.02
C ASP A 120 -6.59 -17.28 11.30
N GLY A 121 -5.85 -16.16 11.31
CA GLY A 121 -4.40 -16.06 11.54
C GLY A 121 -3.48 -16.84 10.59
N ASN A 122 -4.01 -17.60 9.63
CA ASN A 122 -3.24 -18.48 8.75
C ASN A 122 -3.27 -18.09 7.27
N ARG A 123 -4.18 -17.19 6.90
CA ARG A 123 -4.34 -16.63 5.55
C ARG A 123 -4.28 -15.13 5.64
N ALA A 124 -3.66 -14.50 4.66
CA ALA A 124 -3.57 -13.06 4.59
C ALA A 124 -3.60 -12.53 3.16
N PHE A 125 -3.93 -11.25 3.04
CA PHE A 125 -3.79 -10.47 1.82
C PHE A 125 -3.03 -9.19 2.12
N VAL A 126 -2.07 -8.85 1.25
CA VAL A 126 -1.25 -7.63 1.37
C VAL A 126 -1.05 -7.02 -0.01
N GLY A 127 -1.17 -5.69 -0.16
CA GLY A 127 -0.94 -5.08 -1.46
C GLY A 127 -1.32 -3.61 -1.57
N GLY A 128 -1.53 -3.17 -2.82
CA GLY A 128 -1.89 -1.80 -3.18
C GLY A 128 -3.39 -1.57 -3.37
N ILE A 129 -4.18 -2.63 -3.57
CA ILE A 129 -5.59 -2.58 -3.95
C ILE A 129 -6.46 -2.10 -2.77
N ASN A 130 -7.27 -1.06 -3.00
CA ASN A 130 -8.28 -0.60 -2.05
C ASN A 130 -9.64 -1.24 -2.31
N PHE A 131 -10.57 -1.10 -1.37
CA PHE A 131 -11.95 -1.57 -1.52
C PHE A 131 -12.81 -0.51 -2.21
N SER A 132 -12.63 -0.42 -3.52
CA SER A 132 -13.32 0.52 -4.40
C SER A 132 -13.48 -0.05 -5.81
N ALA A 133 -14.55 0.36 -6.49
CA ALA A 133 -14.91 -0.09 -7.83
C ALA A 133 -13.89 0.35 -8.89
N ASP A 134 -13.06 1.35 -8.63
CA ASP A 134 -12.00 1.82 -9.53
C ASP A 134 -10.86 0.81 -9.74
N HIS A 135 -10.85 -0.32 -9.03
CA HIS A 135 -9.95 -1.44 -9.30
C HIS A 135 -10.56 -2.50 -10.25
N LEU A 136 -11.80 -2.30 -10.71
CA LEU A 136 -12.47 -3.18 -11.67
C LEU A 136 -12.43 -2.57 -13.07
N ALA A 137 -12.27 -3.42 -14.09
CA ALA A 137 -12.21 -3.05 -15.50
C ALA A 137 -13.49 -2.36 -15.98
N ASP A 138 -14.64 -2.75 -15.43
CA ASP A 138 -15.93 -2.13 -15.75
C ASP A 138 -16.11 -0.70 -15.17
N PHE A 139 -15.13 -0.20 -14.41
CA PHE A 139 -15.00 1.22 -14.08
C PHE A 139 -14.57 2.08 -15.29
N GLY A 140 -14.13 1.43 -16.38
CA GLY A 140 -13.78 2.09 -17.64
C GLY A 140 -12.34 2.58 -17.68
N ALA A 141 -12.09 3.68 -18.40
CA ALA A 141 -10.74 4.20 -18.67
C ALA A 141 -9.94 4.59 -17.41
N MET A 142 -10.63 4.82 -16.29
CA MET A 142 -10.03 5.16 -15.01
C MET A 142 -9.79 3.95 -14.10
N ALA A 143 -10.09 2.73 -14.56
CA ALA A 143 -9.80 1.50 -13.84
C ALA A 143 -8.30 1.40 -13.54
N LYS A 144 -7.92 0.98 -12.34
CA LYS A 144 -6.53 0.93 -11.90
C LYS A 144 -5.90 -0.41 -12.20
N GLN A 145 -4.70 -0.37 -12.78
CA GLN A 145 -3.79 -1.52 -12.82
C GLN A 145 -3.04 -1.60 -11.49
N ASP A 146 -3.31 -2.62 -10.68
CA ASP A 146 -2.73 -2.74 -9.33
C ASP A 146 -2.52 -4.20 -8.93
N TYR A 147 -1.80 -4.42 -7.83
CA TYR A 147 -1.32 -5.72 -7.39
C TYR A 147 -1.54 -5.91 -5.90
N SER A 148 -1.98 -7.10 -5.53
CA SER A 148 -1.92 -7.62 -4.17
C SER A 148 -1.42 -9.05 -4.20
N VAL A 149 -1.16 -9.61 -3.03
CA VAL A 149 -0.78 -11.01 -2.88
C VAL A 149 -1.70 -11.69 -1.89
N PHE A 150 -2.12 -12.90 -2.22
CA PHE A 150 -2.67 -13.86 -1.26
C PHE A 150 -1.52 -14.66 -0.66
N ILE A 151 -1.60 -14.90 0.65
CA ILE A 151 -0.60 -15.65 1.40
C ILE A 151 -1.30 -16.65 2.31
N SER A 152 -0.71 -17.84 2.40
CA SER A 152 -1.02 -18.81 3.44
C SER A 152 0.27 -19.41 3.99
N GLY A 153 0.36 -19.54 5.31
CA GLY A 153 1.55 -20.04 5.98
C GLY A 153 2.03 -19.15 7.15
N PRO A 154 3.22 -19.43 7.71
CA PRO A 154 3.71 -18.83 8.94
C PRO A 154 3.74 -17.28 8.97
N VAL A 155 3.97 -16.62 7.83
CA VAL A 155 4.00 -15.14 7.78
C VAL A 155 2.63 -14.50 8.06
N ALA A 156 1.53 -15.25 7.94
CA ALA A 156 0.20 -14.74 8.30
C ALA A 156 0.11 -14.38 9.80
N ALA A 157 0.86 -15.07 10.67
CA ALA A 157 0.95 -14.72 12.09
C ALA A 157 1.65 -13.37 12.32
N ASP A 158 2.68 -13.07 11.54
CA ASP A 158 3.39 -11.79 11.59
C ASP A 158 2.48 -10.63 11.13
N ILE A 159 1.72 -10.84 10.07
CA ILE A 159 0.74 -9.86 9.57
C ILE A 159 -0.38 -9.65 10.59
N ARG A 160 -0.87 -10.74 11.21
CA ARG A 160 -1.85 -10.67 12.29
C ARG A 160 -1.34 -9.85 13.46
N GLN A 161 -0.11 -10.12 13.89
CA GLN A 161 0.53 -9.41 14.99
C GLN A 161 0.64 -7.92 14.68
N ALA A 162 1.02 -7.55 13.45
CA ALA A 162 1.07 -6.16 13.02
C ALA A 162 -0.30 -5.44 13.12
N CYS A 163 -1.39 -6.14 12.80
CA CYS A 163 -2.75 -5.62 12.96
C CYS A 163 -3.12 -5.41 14.43
N LEU A 164 -2.82 -6.39 15.28
CA LEU A 164 -3.11 -6.30 16.72
C LEU A 164 -2.29 -5.20 17.40
N GLU A 165 -1.01 -5.05 17.03
CA GLU A 165 -0.14 -3.99 17.55
C GLU A 165 -0.70 -2.60 17.24
N LEU A 166 -1.26 -2.38 16.05
CA LEU A 166 -1.89 -1.10 15.72
C LEU A 166 -3.08 -0.80 16.64
N LEU A 167 -3.91 -1.80 16.94
CA LEU A 167 -5.05 -1.67 17.86
C LEU A 167 -4.57 -1.39 19.30
N ASP A 168 -3.60 -2.15 19.78
CA ASP A 168 -3.05 -2.04 21.14
C ASP A 168 -2.40 -0.67 21.38
N GLN A 169 -1.63 -0.16 20.41
CA GLN A 169 -0.98 1.16 20.47
C GLN A 169 -1.97 2.32 20.68
N HIS A 170 -3.24 2.13 20.31
CA HIS A 170 -4.28 3.15 20.45
C HIS A 170 -5.34 2.78 21.51
N GLY A 171 -5.10 1.76 22.33
CA GLY A 171 -6.03 1.34 23.39
C GLY A 171 -7.31 0.67 22.87
N ALA A 172 -7.34 0.27 21.60
CA ALA A 172 -8.43 -0.49 20.98
C ALA A 172 -8.18 -2.01 21.05
N GLY A 173 -7.18 -2.43 21.84
CA GLY A 173 -6.86 -3.83 22.07
C GLY A 173 -8.05 -4.60 22.65
N SER A 174 -8.50 -5.62 21.93
CA SER A 174 -9.59 -6.51 22.35
C SER A 174 -9.05 -7.91 22.57
N ARG A 175 -9.76 -8.73 23.35
CA ARG A 175 -9.35 -10.10 23.71
C ARG A 175 -8.96 -10.87 22.45
N THR A 176 -7.70 -11.26 22.38
CA THR A 176 -7.13 -11.96 21.23
C THR A 176 -7.84 -13.30 21.06
N ALA A 177 -8.47 -13.53 19.90
CA ALA A 177 -9.00 -14.83 19.57
C ALA A 177 -7.86 -15.87 19.64
N LEU A 178 -8.13 -17.03 20.25
CA LEU A 178 -7.22 -18.16 20.24
C LEU A 178 -7.22 -18.75 18.83
N VAL A 179 -6.17 -18.44 18.09
CA VAL A 179 -5.96 -18.93 16.74
C VAL A 179 -4.72 -19.81 16.75
N GLY A 180 -4.80 -20.98 16.09
CA GLY A 180 -3.67 -21.91 15.99
C GLY A 180 -2.47 -21.29 15.27
N CYS A 181 -1.27 -21.82 15.55
CA CYS A 181 -0.07 -21.44 14.82
C CYS A 181 -0.22 -21.86 13.33
N PRO A 182 0.06 -20.97 12.36
CA PRO A 182 -0.06 -21.33 10.95
C PRO A 182 0.93 -22.43 10.59
N LEU A 183 0.43 -23.49 9.96
CA LEU A 183 1.28 -24.55 9.44
C LEU A 183 1.95 -24.09 8.13
N PRO A 184 3.16 -24.59 7.83
CA PRO A 184 3.76 -24.44 6.52
C PRO A 184 2.82 -24.93 5.42
N HIS A 185 2.63 -24.09 4.41
CA HIS A 185 1.77 -24.37 3.28
C HIS A 185 2.42 -23.79 2.04
N GLY A 186 3.59 -24.30 1.64
CA GLY A 186 4.34 -23.82 0.47
C GLY A 186 5.85 -23.85 0.69
N SER A 187 6.60 -23.19 -0.19
CA SER A 187 8.07 -23.16 -0.16
C SER A 187 8.67 -21.76 -0.20
N SER A 188 7.83 -20.72 -0.30
CA SER A 188 8.27 -19.34 -0.39
C SER A 188 8.78 -18.85 0.97
N ARG A 189 9.91 -18.14 0.93
CA ARG A 189 10.44 -17.43 2.10
C ARG A 189 9.95 -15.99 2.06
N VAL A 190 9.24 -15.55 3.09
CA VAL A 190 8.53 -14.27 3.10
C VAL A 190 8.83 -13.49 4.38
N ARG A 191 8.96 -12.17 4.26
CA ARG A 191 9.12 -11.26 5.40
C ARG A 191 8.14 -10.10 5.27
N LEU A 192 7.46 -9.77 6.37
CA LEU A 192 6.72 -8.53 6.48
C LEU A 192 7.69 -7.37 6.74
N ALA A 193 7.60 -6.32 5.92
CA ALA A 193 8.31 -5.07 6.11
C ALA A 193 7.29 -3.96 6.32
N LEU A 194 7.34 -3.33 7.48
CA LEU A 194 6.44 -2.23 7.83
C LEU A 194 7.16 -0.90 7.66
N ARG A 195 6.37 0.16 7.46
CA ARG A 195 6.83 1.51 7.71
C ARG A 195 5.84 2.23 8.62
N ASP A 196 6.33 2.89 9.65
CA ASP A 196 5.53 3.71 10.57
C ASP A 196 6.30 4.93 11.08
N ASN A 197 5.74 5.65 12.04
CA ASN A 197 6.33 6.87 12.60
C ASN A 197 7.02 6.65 13.94
N THR A 198 7.19 5.40 14.37
CA THR A 198 7.79 5.02 15.65
C THR A 198 9.03 4.15 15.43
N GLU A 199 8.88 2.83 15.41
CA GLU A 199 9.98 1.87 15.37
C GLU A 199 10.48 1.56 13.95
N HIS A 200 9.60 1.65 12.95
CA HIS A 200 9.83 1.16 11.59
C HIS A 200 9.94 2.31 10.58
N ARG A 201 10.71 3.35 10.89
CA ARG A 201 10.70 4.59 10.08
C ARG A 201 11.26 4.46 8.67
N THR A 202 12.14 3.48 8.43
CA THR A 202 12.90 3.34 7.18
C THR A 202 13.03 1.90 6.69
N GLU A 203 12.31 0.94 7.27
CA GLU A 203 12.53 -0.49 7.01
C GLU A 203 12.23 -0.88 5.55
N ILE A 204 11.14 -0.37 4.96
CA ILE A 204 10.83 -0.61 3.54
C ILE A 204 11.93 -0.03 2.63
N GLU A 205 12.32 1.23 2.83
CA GLU A 205 13.39 1.87 2.04
C GLU A 205 14.72 1.10 2.19
N ALA A 206 15.05 0.64 3.39
CA ALA A 206 16.27 -0.12 3.66
C ALA A 206 16.32 -1.42 2.85
N HIS A 207 15.21 -2.16 2.75
CA HIS A 207 15.16 -3.40 1.97
C HIS A 207 15.25 -3.14 0.46
N TYR A 208 14.63 -2.08 -0.05
CA TYR A 208 14.85 -1.64 -1.43
C TYR A 208 16.33 -1.33 -1.70
N LEU A 209 16.98 -0.56 -0.81
CA LEU A 209 18.40 -0.23 -0.96
C LEU A 209 19.29 -1.47 -0.92
N LEU A 210 19.03 -2.44 -0.04
CA LEU A 210 19.76 -3.70 0.03
C LEU A 210 19.60 -4.50 -1.26
N ALA A 211 18.37 -4.66 -1.76
CA ALA A 211 18.09 -5.39 -2.99
C ALA A 211 18.76 -4.74 -4.22
N ILE A 212 18.67 -3.41 -4.35
CA ILE A 212 19.29 -2.67 -5.47
C ILE A 212 20.82 -2.73 -5.44
N ARG A 213 21.42 -2.75 -4.24
CA ARG A 213 22.87 -2.89 -4.09
C ARG A 213 23.33 -4.31 -4.41
N ALA A 214 22.55 -5.31 -4.03
CA ALA A 214 22.85 -6.71 -4.30
C ALA A 214 22.58 -7.11 -5.77
N ALA A 215 21.75 -6.36 -6.49
CA ALA A 215 21.37 -6.64 -7.86
C ALA A 215 22.58 -6.81 -8.79
N ARG A 216 22.57 -7.91 -9.57
CA ARG A 216 23.62 -8.32 -10.51
C ARG A 216 23.18 -8.31 -11.96
N GLU A 217 21.94 -8.69 -12.25
CA GLU A 217 21.47 -8.94 -13.61
C GLU A 217 20.33 -8.00 -14.00
N ARG A 218 19.24 -7.99 -13.22
CA ARG A 218 18.02 -7.26 -13.57
C ARG A 218 17.31 -6.72 -12.33
N LEU A 219 16.82 -5.49 -12.46
CA LEU A 219 15.95 -4.82 -11.50
C LEU A 219 14.74 -4.25 -12.25
N VAL A 220 13.53 -4.65 -11.88
CA VAL A 220 12.29 -4.06 -12.40
C VAL A 220 11.50 -3.45 -11.26
N ILE A 221 11.05 -2.20 -11.41
CA ILE A 221 10.17 -1.53 -10.45
C ILE A 221 8.96 -1.02 -11.22
N ALA A 222 7.76 -1.47 -10.82
CA ALA A 222 6.51 -0.88 -11.26
C ALA A 222 5.89 -0.10 -10.10
N ASN A 223 5.85 1.23 -10.22
CA ASN A 223 5.37 2.10 -9.16
C ASN A 223 4.49 3.23 -9.68
N ALA A 224 3.36 3.47 -9.00
CA ALA A 224 2.42 4.53 -9.33
C ALA A 224 3.07 5.92 -9.23
N TYR A 225 3.71 6.18 -8.09
CA TYR A 225 4.32 7.47 -7.78
C TYR A 225 5.80 7.27 -7.51
N PHE A 226 6.60 7.72 -8.47
CA PHE A 226 8.05 7.57 -8.43
C PHE A 226 8.71 8.93 -8.31
N PHE A 227 9.01 9.30 -7.07
CA PHE A 227 9.82 10.47 -6.76
C PHE A 227 10.70 10.18 -5.52
N PRO A 228 11.63 9.23 -5.64
CA PRO A 228 12.28 8.69 -4.46
C PRO A 228 13.32 9.66 -3.87
N GLY A 229 13.66 9.43 -2.61
CA GLY A 229 14.76 10.13 -1.95
C GLY A 229 16.12 9.92 -2.64
N TYR A 230 17.07 10.80 -2.35
CA TYR A 230 18.40 10.80 -2.99
C TYR A 230 19.15 9.47 -2.84
N ARG A 231 19.00 8.78 -1.70
CA ARG A 231 19.66 7.50 -1.45
C ARG A 231 19.22 6.46 -2.47
N LEU A 232 17.92 6.26 -2.63
CA LEU A 232 17.36 5.30 -3.56
C LEU A 232 17.67 5.69 -5.01
N LEU A 233 17.50 6.97 -5.37
CA LEU A 233 17.85 7.47 -6.70
C LEU A 233 19.31 7.19 -7.06
N ARG A 234 20.23 7.41 -6.12
CA ARG A 234 21.67 7.16 -6.32
C ARG A 234 21.97 5.67 -6.49
N GLU A 235 21.36 4.80 -5.68
CA GLU A 235 21.60 3.35 -5.82
C GLU A 235 21.03 2.80 -7.14
N LEU A 236 19.89 3.30 -7.62
CA LEU A 236 19.35 2.93 -8.95
C LEU A 236 20.32 3.28 -10.08
N ARG A 237 20.87 4.51 -10.03
CA ARG A 237 21.87 4.97 -11.02
C ARG A 237 23.14 4.13 -10.94
N ARG A 238 23.62 3.82 -9.73
CA ARG A 238 24.79 2.94 -9.52
C ARG A 238 24.54 1.53 -10.03
N ALA A 239 23.34 0.97 -9.84
CA ALA A 239 23.01 -0.35 -10.36
C ALA A 239 23.09 -0.37 -11.89
N ALA A 240 22.48 0.62 -12.57
CA ALA A 240 22.57 0.74 -14.02
C ALA A 240 24.01 0.92 -14.51
N GLN A 241 24.82 1.73 -13.82
CA GLN A 241 26.24 1.92 -14.12
C GLN A 241 27.11 0.67 -13.90
N ARG A 242 26.69 -0.25 -13.02
CA ARG A 242 27.32 -1.57 -12.85
C ARG A 242 26.97 -2.56 -13.98
N GLY A 243 26.06 -2.19 -14.89
CA GLY A 243 25.59 -3.05 -15.97
C GLY A 243 24.30 -3.83 -15.65
N VAL A 244 23.69 -3.61 -14.48
CA VAL A 244 22.38 -4.20 -14.15
C VAL A 244 21.31 -3.63 -15.08
N GLU A 245 20.47 -4.47 -15.64
CA GLU A 245 19.32 -4.02 -16.42
C GLU A 245 18.25 -3.42 -15.48
N VAL A 246 18.23 -2.10 -15.36
CA VAL A 246 17.24 -1.38 -14.55
C VAL A 246 16.07 -0.92 -15.40
N ARG A 247 14.86 -1.42 -15.13
CA ARG A 247 13.60 -1.04 -15.78
C ARG A 247 12.63 -0.41 -14.78
N LEU A 248 12.12 0.77 -15.11
CA LEU A 248 11.06 1.45 -14.37
C LEU A 248 9.79 1.46 -15.21
N ILE A 249 8.71 0.89 -14.68
CA ILE A 249 7.36 0.96 -15.24
C ILE A 249 6.58 1.98 -14.42
N LEU A 250 6.33 3.14 -15.01
CA LEU A 250 5.76 4.30 -14.34
C LEU A 250 4.42 4.69 -14.95
N GLN A 251 3.63 5.45 -14.21
CA GLN A 251 2.32 5.89 -14.65
C GLN A 251 2.41 6.90 -15.81
N GLY A 252 1.94 6.51 -17.00
CA GLY A 252 1.87 7.39 -18.17
C GLY A 252 0.62 8.27 -18.21
N LEU A 253 -0.48 7.77 -17.63
CA LEU A 253 -1.76 8.46 -17.40
C LEU A 253 -2.01 8.57 -15.89
N PRO A 254 -1.49 9.62 -15.24
CA PRO A 254 -1.66 9.80 -13.82
C PRO A 254 -2.99 10.44 -13.48
N ASP A 255 -3.55 9.95 -12.38
CA ASP A 255 -4.67 10.56 -11.68
C ASP A 255 -4.31 11.94 -11.11
N MET A 256 -3.03 12.17 -10.77
CA MET A 256 -2.51 13.45 -10.28
C MET A 256 -1.44 14.06 -11.22
N PRO A 257 -1.76 15.13 -11.98
CA PRO A 257 -0.82 15.77 -12.92
C PRO A 257 0.49 16.26 -12.29
N LEU A 258 0.45 16.72 -11.03
CA LEU A 258 1.61 17.21 -10.29
C LEU A 258 2.64 16.10 -10.04
N VAL A 259 2.19 14.90 -9.67
CA VAL A 259 3.10 13.78 -9.40
C VAL A 259 3.83 13.37 -10.68
N ARG A 260 3.13 13.37 -11.82
CA ARG A 260 3.74 13.16 -13.14
C ARG A 260 4.85 14.15 -13.43
N LEU A 261 4.59 15.43 -13.12
CA LEU A 261 5.55 16.49 -13.37
C LEU A 261 6.84 16.18 -12.59
N CYS A 262 6.72 15.89 -11.29
CA CYS A 262 7.84 15.53 -10.42
C CYS A 262 8.63 14.31 -10.92
N SER A 263 7.96 13.21 -11.29
CA SER A 263 8.64 12.02 -11.83
C SER A 263 9.40 12.33 -13.12
N LYS A 264 8.80 13.12 -14.04
CA LYS A 264 9.43 13.50 -15.31
C LYS A 264 10.71 14.32 -15.15
N LEU A 265 10.89 15.00 -14.01
CA LEU A 265 12.12 15.76 -13.73
C LEU A 265 13.34 14.84 -13.57
N LEU A 266 13.12 13.58 -13.19
CA LEU A 266 14.18 12.60 -12.97
C LEU A 266 14.56 11.83 -14.24
N TYR A 267 13.72 11.89 -15.29
CA TYR A 267 13.83 11.01 -16.46
C TYR A 267 15.14 11.20 -17.22
N ASP A 268 15.57 12.44 -17.51
CA ASP A 268 16.82 12.66 -18.26
C ASP A 268 18.05 12.12 -17.51
N THR A 269 18.11 12.34 -16.20
CA THR A 269 19.23 11.84 -15.37
C THR A 269 19.26 10.32 -15.33
N LEU A 270 18.11 9.67 -15.16
CA LEU A 270 17.99 8.22 -15.12
C LEU A 270 18.30 7.58 -16.47
N LEU A 271 17.72 8.10 -17.56
CA LEU A 271 17.94 7.61 -18.93
C LEU A 271 19.40 7.78 -19.36
N ARG A 272 20.06 8.88 -18.95
CA ARG A 272 21.49 9.09 -19.24
C ARG A 272 22.37 8.04 -18.58
N ASP A 273 22.02 7.62 -17.36
CA ASP A 273 22.82 6.69 -16.56
C ASP A 273 22.45 5.21 -16.83
N GLY A 274 21.64 4.93 -17.87
CA GLY A 274 21.35 3.57 -18.36
C GLY A 274 20.03 2.97 -17.88
N VAL A 275 19.24 3.69 -17.07
CA VAL A 275 17.93 3.22 -16.61
C VAL A 275 16.91 3.29 -17.74
N GLN A 276 16.16 2.22 -17.95
CA GLN A 276 15.08 2.16 -18.93
C GLN A 276 13.76 2.57 -18.29
N ILE A 277 13.01 3.48 -18.92
CA ILE A 277 11.72 3.96 -18.41
C ILE A 277 10.61 3.63 -19.40
N PHE A 278 9.54 3.03 -18.90
CA PHE A 278 8.33 2.65 -19.60
C PHE A 278 7.14 3.36 -18.96
N GLU A 279 6.42 4.18 -19.72
CA GLU A 279 5.16 4.80 -19.26
C GLU A 279 3.99 3.86 -19.61
N TYR A 280 3.25 3.38 -18.61
CA TYR A 280 2.01 2.63 -18.82
C TYR A 280 0.88 3.55 -19.30
N CYS A 281 0.25 3.20 -20.42
CA CYS A 281 -0.63 4.11 -21.17
C CYS A 281 -2.07 3.58 -21.37
N ASP A 282 -2.40 2.40 -20.87
CA ASP A 282 -3.73 1.81 -21.05
C ASP A 282 -4.76 2.42 -20.09
N ARG A 283 -4.40 2.55 -18.82
CA ARG A 283 -5.21 3.10 -17.72
C ARG A 283 -4.30 3.55 -16.57
N PRO A 284 -4.80 4.13 -15.47
CA PRO A 284 -3.95 4.49 -14.33
C PRO A 284 -3.19 3.28 -13.75
N LEU A 285 -1.86 3.35 -13.69
CA LEU A 285 -1.04 2.37 -12.96
C LEU A 285 -1.00 2.73 -11.48
N HIS A 286 -1.46 1.84 -10.61
CA HIS A 286 -1.38 1.99 -9.15
C HIS A 286 -0.51 0.91 -8.48
N GLY A 287 0.22 0.09 -9.26
CA GLY A 287 1.10 -0.93 -8.69
C GLY A 287 2.22 -0.37 -7.80
N LYS A 288 2.63 -1.15 -6.79
CA LYS A 288 3.82 -0.92 -5.96
C LYS A 288 4.62 -2.22 -5.80
N VAL A 289 5.22 -2.63 -6.91
CA VAL A 289 5.93 -3.92 -6.99
C VAL A 289 7.34 -3.74 -7.51
N ALA A 290 8.25 -4.58 -7.05
CA ALA A 290 9.60 -4.65 -7.58
C ALA A 290 10.13 -6.08 -7.57
N LEU A 291 11.10 -6.35 -8.45
CA LEU A 291 11.83 -7.61 -8.50
C LEU A 291 13.32 -7.37 -8.78
N VAL A 292 14.15 -8.25 -8.24
CA VAL A 292 15.61 -8.27 -8.42
C VAL A 292 16.07 -9.70 -8.73
N ASP A 293 16.84 -9.83 -9.80
CA ASP A 293 17.56 -11.03 -10.23
C ASP A 293 16.70 -12.31 -10.24
N GLY A 294 15.42 -12.18 -10.63
CA GLY A 294 14.49 -13.31 -10.79
C GLY A 294 14.23 -14.10 -9.50
N ARG A 295 14.49 -13.52 -8.33
CA ARG A 295 14.42 -14.22 -7.04
C ARG A 295 13.79 -13.40 -5.94
N TRP A 296 14.32 -12.21 -5.67
CA TRP A 296 13.74 -11.31 -4.67
C TRP A 296 12.65 -10.47 -5.31
N SER A 297 11.53 -10.31 -4.62
CA SER A 297 10.46 -9.42 -5.04
C SER A 297 9.77 -8.76 -3.85
N THR A 298 9.05 -7.69 -4.12
CA THR A 298 8.18 -7.07 -3.12
C THR A 298 6.85 -6.63 -3.73
N VAL A 299 5.78 -6.81 -2.95
CA VAL A 299 4.42 -6.33 -3.23
C VAL A 299 3.89 -5.69 -1.96
N GLY A 300 3.24 -4.53 -2.05
CA GLY A 300 2.72 -3.85 -0.88
C GLY A 300 2.00 -2.54 -1.19
N SER A 301 1.89 -1.71 -0.17
CA SER A 301 1.19 -0.42 -0.26
C SER A 301 2.13 0.76 -0.55
N SER A 302 3.44 0.60 -0.34
CA SER A 302 4.39 1.72 -0.35
C SER A 302 4.73 2.23 -1.74
N ASN A 303 4.41 3.49 -2.00
CA ASN A 303 4.89 4.24 -3.15
C ASN A 303 6.35 4.67 -2.92
N LEU A 304 7.10 4.87 -4.01
CA LEU A 304 8.48 5.34 -3.93
C LEU A 304 8.55 6.87 -3.99
N ASP A 305 7.87 7.52 -3.04
CA ASP A 305 7.79 8.97 -2.89
C ASP A 305 8.00 9.40 -1.42
N PRO A 306 8.30 10.68 -1.15
CA PRO A 306 8.66 11.10 0.20
C PRO A 306 7.51 10.97 1.21
N LEU A 307 6.24 11.09 0.82
CA LEU A 307 5.10 10.96 1.71
C LEU A 307 4.96 9.51 2.20
N SER A 308 4.97 8.55 1.26
CA SER A 308 4.85 7.14 1.59
C SER A 308 6.04 6.65 2.41
N LEU A 309 7.27 6.98 1.98
CA LEU A 309 8.48 6.51 2.67
C LEU A 309 8.76 7.24 3.99
N SER A 310 8.21 8.44 4.21
CA SER A 310 8.60 9.28 5.35
C SER A 310 7.48 9.69 6.30
N LEU A 311 6.20 9.47 5.97
CA LEU A 311 5.08 9.89 6.83
C LEU A 311 3.98 8.83 7.01
N ASN A 312 3.58 8.07 5.98
CA ASN A 312 2.43 7.16 6.05
C ASN A 312 2.74 5.79 6.65
N LEU A 313 1.75 5.16 7.29
CA LEU A 313 1.87 3.77 7.72
C LEU A 313 1.73 2.87 6.49
N GLU A 314 2.77 2.10 6.17
CA GLU A 314 2.82 1.24 4.98
C GLU A 314 3.15 -0.20 5.37
N GLY A 315 2.84 -1.14 4.48
CA GLY A 315 3.15 -2.55 4.62
C GLY A 315 3.50 -3.17 3.28
N ASN A 316 4.65 -3.84 3.24
CA ASN A 316 5.14 -4.60 2.09
C ASN A 316 5.46 -6.03 2.51
N LEU A 317 5.23 -6.98 1.62
CA LEU A 317 5.85 -8.28 1.69
C LEU A 317 7.11 -8.30 0.85
N LEU A 318 8.16 -8.86 1.43
CA LEU A 318 9.39 -9.21 0.76
C LEU A 318 9.35 -10.71 0.54
N ILE A 319 9.54 -11.15 -0.70
CA ILE A 319 9.34 -12.53 -1.11
C ILE A 319 10.63 -13.01 -1.79
N ASP A 320 11.25 -14.03 -1.23
CA ASP A 320 12.34 -14.80 -1.84
C ASP A 320 11.76 -16.11 -2.37
N ASP A 321 11.35 -16.08 -3.64
CA ASP A 321 10.77 -17.21 -4.35
C ASP A 321 11.01 -17.04 -5.86
N PRO A 322 11.88 -17.87 -6.47
CA PRO A 322 12.16 -17.80 -7.89
C PRO A 322 10.95 -18.06 -8.80
N ALA A 323 10.00 -18.91 -8.39
CA ALA A 323 8.81 -19.18 -9.19
C ALA A 323 7.87 -17.97 -9.20
N PHE A 324 7.61 -17.39 -8.03
CA PHE A 324 6.82 -16.16 -7.91
C PHE A 324 7.49 -15.00 -8.68
N ALA A 325 8.79 -14.79 -8.49
CA ALA A 325 9.53 -13.72 -9.16
C ALA A 325 9.52 -13.86 -10.69
N ARG A 326 9.63 -15.07 -11.24
CA ARG A 326 9.48 -15.32 -12.68
C ARG A 326 8.06 -15.03 -13.19
N GLY A 327 7.04 -15.37 -12.43
CA GLY A 327 5.65 -15.05 -12.76
C GLY A 327 5.43 -13.54 -12.85
N LEU A 328 5.91 -12.80 -11.84
CA LEU A 328 5.85 -11.34 -11.81
C LEU A 328 6.66 -10.70 -12.94
N ASP A 329 7.89 -11.17 -13.20
CA ASP A 329 8.72 -10.64 -14.29
C ASP A 329 8.07 -10.84 -15.66
N ARG A 330 7.47 -12.01 -15.90
CA ARG A 330 6.72 -12.29 -17.14
C ARG A 330 5.57 -11.31 -17.31
N HIS A 331 4.73 -11.15 -16.29
CA HIS A 331 3.60 -10.22 -16.31
C HIS A 331 4.06 -8.78 -16.57
N LEU A 332 5.09 -8.30 -15.87
CA LEU A 332 5.61 -6.93 -16.06
C LEU A 332 6.28 -6.74 -17.42
N ALA A 333 6.94 -7.76 -17.96
CA ALA A 333 7.53 -7.72 -19.30
C ALA A 333 6.44 -7.64 -20.38
N GLU A 334 5.37 -8.43 -20.26
CA GLU A 334 4.20 -8.38 -21.15
C GLU A 334 3.52 -7.01 -21.09
N LEU A 335 3.33 -6.47 -19.88
CA LEU A 335 2.76 -5.14 -19.67
C LEU A 335 3.64 -4.04 -20.31
N ALA A 336 4.97 -4.13 -20.13
CA ALA A 336 5.92 -3.21 -20.74
C ALA A 336 5.94 -3.29 -22.28
N ALA A 337 5.76 -4.49 -22.84
CA ALA A 337 5.77 -4.71 -24.28
C ALA A 337 4.47 -4.28 -24.97
N SER A 338 3.32 -4.54 -24.34
CA SER A 338 2.00 -4.39 -24.99
C SER A 338 1.25 -3.11 -24.59
N ARG A 339 1.50 -2.57 -23.38
CA ARG A 339 0.70 -1.47 -22.81
C ARG A 339 1.54 -0.26 -22.39
N CYS A 340 2.85 -0.31 -22.55
CA CYS A 340 3.73 0.80 -22.22
C CYS A 340 4.37 1.44 -23.45
N ARG A 341 4.65 2.73 -23.32
CA ARG A 341 5.53 3.46 -24.22
C ARG A 341 6.90 3.64 -23.58
N ARG A 342 7.95 3.16 -24.26
CA ARG A 342 9.33 3.42 -23.84
C ARG A 342 9.66 4.90 -23.99
N VAL A 343 10.18 5.50 -22.91
CA VAL A 343 10.58 6.91 -22.91
C VAL A 343 11.97 7.04 -23.52
N THR A 344 12.11 7.96 -24.48
CA THR A 344 13.41 8.30 -25.06
C THR A 344 13.99 9.54 -24.39
N ARG A 345 15.32 9.65 -24.39
CA ARG A 345 16.00 10.83 -23.85
C ARG A 345 15.60 12.12 -24.57
N LYS A 346 15.36 12.06 -25.89
CA LYS A 346 14.84 13.19 -26.68
C LYS A 346 13.47 13.66 -26.17
N ALA A 347 12.57 12.73 -25.87
CA ALA A 347 11.27 13.04 -25.29
C ALA A 347 11.40 13.62 -23.87
N ALA A 348 12.30 13.08 -23.05
CA ALA A 348 12.54 13.56 -21.68
C ALA A 348 13.10 14.99 -21.62
N ARG A 349 13.96 15.39 -22.57
CA ARG A 349 14.55 16.74 -22.63
C ARG A 349 13.61 17.81 -23.21
N ARG A 350 12.48 17.42 -23.80
CA ARG A 350 11.55 18.37 -24.44
C ARG A 350 10.90 19.26 -23.37
N GLY A 351 11.15 20.56 -23.45
CA GLY A 351 10.66 21.53 -22.45
C GLY A 351 11.43 21.53 -21.12
N PHE A 352 12.62 20.92 -21.06
CA PHE A 352 13.42 20.86 -19.85
C PHE A 352 13.88 22.24 -19.35
N TRP A 353 14.24 23.15 -20.27
CA TRP A 353 14.82 24.46 -19.93
C TRP A 353 13.88 25.37 -19.15
N TRP A 354 12.58 25.41 -19.49
CA TRP A 354 11.59 26.17 -18.71
C TRP A 354 11.15 25.45 -17.43
N ARG A 355 11.36 24.13 -17.34
CA ARG A 355 11.07 23.32 -16.15
C ARG A 355 12.22 23.29 -15.14
N ALA A 356 13.45 23.59 -15.53
CA ALA A 356 14.64 23.47 -14.70
C ALA A 356 14.59 24.24 -13.36
N PRO A 357 14.04 25.47 -13.27
CA PRO A 357 13.88 26.15 -11.99
C PRO A 357 12.84 25.46 -11.08
N LEU A 358 11.74 25.00 -11.68
CA LEU A 358 10.69 24.20 -11.02
C LEU A 358 11.23 22.84 -10.57
N VAL A 359 12.14 22.24 -11.32
CA VAL A 359 12.91 21.04 -10.94
C VAL A 359 13.74 21.32 -9.72
N PHE A 360 14.54 22.37 -9.73
CA PHE A 360 15.43 22.72 -8.61
C PHE A 360 14.64 23.01 -7.33
N LEU A 361 13.55 23.78 -7.42
CA LEU A 361 12.68 24.13 -6.30
C LEU A 361 11.91 22.91 -5.78
N SER A 362 11.28 22.13 -6.65
CA SER A 362 10.56 20.91 -6.23
C SER A 362 11.51 19.89 -5.62
N PHE A 363 12.71 19.74 -6.19
CA PHE A 363 13.75 18.85 -5.70
C PHE A 363 14.27 19.27 -4.30
N HIS A 364 14.51 20.56 -4.06
CA HIS A 364 14.93 21.05 -2.74
C HIS A 364 13.79 21.06 -1.72
N PHE A 365 12.59 21.46 -2.13
CA PHE A 365 11.41 21.38 -1.28
C PHE A 365 11.18 19.95 -0.83
N LEU A 366 11.13 18.98 -1.75
CA LEU A 366 10.91 17.57 -1.42
C LEU A 366 12.06 16.94 -0.63
N ARG A 367 13.31 17.41 -0.80
CA ARG A 367 14.46 17.00 0.03
C ARG A 367 14.27 17.38 1.49
N HIS A 368 13.78 18.59 1.75
CA HIS A 368 13.57 19.09 3.10
C HIS A 368 12.16 18.80 3.61
N PHE A 369 11.22 18.43 2.73
CA PHE A 369 9.81 18.26 3.06
C PHE A 369 9.58 17.23 4.17
N PRO A 370 10.17 16.03 4.18
CA PRO A 370 10.03 15.12 5.32
C PRO A 370 10.52 15.69 6.65
N ALA A 371 11.60 16.49 6.63
CA ALA A 371 12.12 17.15 7.82
C ALA A 371 11.22 18.31 8.27
N ILE A 372 10.74 19.13 7.32
CA ILE A 372 9.82 20.25 7.56
C ILE A 372 8.46 19.74 8.06
N ALA A 373 7.86 18.77 7.37
CA ALA A 373 6.61 18.12 7.77
C ALA A 373 6.78 17.31 9.07
N GLY A 374 8.00 16.82 9.36
CA GLY A 374 8.36 16.21 10.63
C GLY A 374 8.45 17.20 11.81
N GLN A 375 8.75 18.48 11.52
CA GLN A 375 8.84 19.58 12.50
C GLN A 375 7.48 20.24 12.80
N LEU A 376 6.49 20.08 11.91
CA LEU A 376 5.12 20.49 12.21
C LEU A 376 4.61 19.71 13.43
N PRO A 377 3.81 20.34 14.33
CA PRO A 377 3.29 19.67 15.51
C PRO A 377 2.59 18.36 15.11
N ALA A 378 3.21 17.23 15.43
CA ALA A 378 2.62 15.94 15.16
C ALA A 378 1.44 15.78 16.12
N HIS A 379 0.21 15.89 15.61
CA HIS A 379 -0.93 15.47 16.41
C HIS A 379 -0.79 13.99 16.73
N ARG A 380 -1.13 13.61 17.97
CA ARG A 380 -1.17 12.21 18.37
C ARG A 380 -2.27 11.51 17.58
N GLN A 381 -1.91 10.58 16.71
CA GLN A 381 -2.85 9.74 15.97
C GLN A 381 -3.74 8.98 16.96
N ARG A 382 -5.01 8.80 16.62
CA ARG A 382 -6.04 8.18 17.48
C ARG A 382 -6.80 7.14 16.68
N LEU A 383 -7.11 6.00 17.28
CA LEU A 383 -8.21 5.15 16.80
C LEU A 383 -9.49 5.57 17.53
N GLN A 384 -10.60 5.65 16.82
CA GLN A 384 -11.92 5.96 17.40
C GLN A 384 -12.92 4.87 17.01
N SER A 385 -13.64 4.33 17.99
CA SER A 385 -14.81 3.48 17.71
C SER A 385 -16.06 4.36 17.58
N PRO A 386 -17.05 4.01 16.74
CA PRO A 386 -18.27 4.81 16.58
C PRO A 386 -18.98 5.18 17.90
N GLY A 387 -18.99 4.29 18.90
CA GLY A 387 -19.58 4.55 20.22
C GLY A 387 -18.82 5.57 21.09
N ASP A 388 -17.57 5.88 20.79
CA ASP A 388 -16.78 6.88 21.54
C ASP A 388 -17.11 8.33 21.09
N ALA A 389 -17.75 8.49 19.92
CA ALA A 389 -18.12 9.79 19.37
C ALA A 389 -19.42 10.35 19.99
N GLU A 390 -20.44 9.50 20.21
CA GLU A 390 -21.70 9.89 20.85
C GLU A 390 -21.49 10.39 22.29
N ASN A 391 -20.57 9.77 23.04
CA ASN A 391 -20.25 10.22 24.41
C ASN A 391 -19.58 11.60 24.46
N ARG A 392 -18.96 12.08 23.37
CA ARG A 392 -18.32 13.40 23.32
C ARG A 392 -19.26 14.53 22.93
N GLU A 393 -20.27 14.28 22.11
CA GLU A 393 -21.30 15.29 21.85
C GLU A 393 -22.10 15.59 23.13
N LEU A 394 -22.34 14.59 23.98
CA LEU A 394 -22.96 14.76 25.29
C LEU A 394 -22.09 15.54 26.29
N ASP A 395 -20.78 15.31 26.35
CA ASP A 395 -19.85 16.06 27.22
C ASP A 395 -19.62 17.50 26.75
N SER A 396 -19.65 17.76 25.43
CA SER A 396 -19.53 19.13 24.90
C SER A 396 -20.80 19.97 25.02
N GLY A 397 -21.93 19.34 25.35
CA GLY A 397 -23.24 19.98 25.57
C GLY A 397 -23.52 20.40 27.01
N GLN A 398 -22.63 20.09 27.98
CA GLN A 398 -22.80 20.45 29.40
C GLN A 398 -21.92 21.61 29.87
N SER A 399 -21.24 22.30 28.96
CA SER A 399 -20.55 23.56 29.26
C SER A 399 -21.13 24.69 28.41
N LEU A 400 -22.32 25.16 28.82
CA LEU A 400 -22.84 26.49 28.53
C LEU A 400 -23.14 27.21 29.84
#